data_AF-A0A5C8KNW8-F1
#
_entry.id   AF-A0A5C8KNW8-F1
#
_cell.length_a   1.000
_cell.length_b   1.000
_cell.length_c   1.000
_cell.angle_alpha   90.00
_cell.angle_beta   90.00
_cell.angle_gamma   90.00
#
_symmetry.space_group_name_H-M   'P 1'
#
loop_
_entity.id
_entity.type
_entity.pdbx_description
1 polymer ?
#
loop_
_entity_poly.entity_id
_entity_poly.type
_entity_poly.pdbx_seq_one_letter_code
_entity_poly.pdbx_strand_id
1 'polypeptide(L)'
;MACRAVCLGRQAQRLRRQPGRGRHRLGAGCGGAAGGSVRPALAAGHGQPRHRHRAGLWLRFTAVDASRDQWAVYAESFLPLADSFDVRVAGRYDHYSDFGGDFNPAVSFRWRPGDNFVLRGGWNTSFRAPSLAQVGAGVTLSSGALPCSPGSEFFDSFCGGFSGDDGYLSEIYGNPDLRAETAEAWYLGTVFSFGDRTTLRVDYWNFDQRDLVDIDDLELFRRALIDPSLVFDSRGDRPPAGTVGIGTRGGQIGDPIDDVFLELINVGRQRTDGVDVAFDHRFVERGWGRLSFYTDLTWVNSFERSESCSPTESTTRRARAAASKASAWCNGSASSVSRSGPPTPACAGATAA
;
A
#
# COMPACT_ATOMS: atom_id res chain seq x y z
N MET A 1 -25.10 -30.27 -0.06
CA MET A 1 -24.00 -29.42 0.47
C MET A 1 -22.77 -29.72 -0.36
N ALA A 2 -22.15 -28.73 -1.01
CA ALA A 2 -20.97 -28.94 -1.85
C ALA A 2 -19.78 -28.17 -1.25
N CYS A 3 -18.96 -28.87 -0.46
CA CYS A 3 -17.68 -28.36 0.00
C CYS A 3 -16.66 -28.56 -1.13
N ARG A 4 -16.00 -27.49 -1.59
CA ARG A 4 -15.11 -27.55 -2.76
C ARG A 4 -13.67 -27.24 -2.34
N ALA A 5 -12.90 -28.32 -2.21
CA ALA A 5 -11.44 -28.39 -2.11
C ALA A 5 -10.77 -27.60 -0.96
N VAL A 6 -10.14 -28.36 -0.06
CA VAL A 6 -8.94 -27.87 0.63
C VAL A 6 -7.78 -28.00 -0.35
N CYS A 7 -7.15 -26.89 -0.70
CA CYS A 7 -5.99 -26.85 -1.59
C CYS A 7 -4.80 -26.21 -0.88
N LEU A 8 -3.62 -26.80 -1.09
CA LEU A 8 -2.34 -26.32 -0.58
C LEU A 8 -1.51 -25.77 -1.74
N GLY A 9 -1.17 -24.48 -1.71
CA GLY A 9 -0.24 -23.86 -2.65
C GLY A 9 1.10 -23.59 -1.96
N ARG A 10 2.22 -23.78 -2.68
CA ARG A 10 3.56 -23.30 -2.25
C ARG A 10 4.24 -22.59 -3.41
N GLN A 11 4.82 -21.42 -3.15
CA GLN A 11 5.56 -20.62 -4.13
C GLN A 11 6.83 -20.06 -3.49
N ALA A 12 7.89 -19.90 -4.30
CA ALA A 12 9.14 -19.28 -3.88
C ALA A 12 9.46 -18.14 -4.85
N GLN A 13 9.71 -16.95 -4.31
CA GLN A 13 10.02 -15.75 -5.07
C GLN A 13 11.46 -15.31 -4.80
N ARG A 14 12.17 -14.86 -5.84
CA ARG A 14 13.54 -14.35 -5.73
C ARG A 14 13.72 -13.14 -6.64
N LEU A 15 14.05 -11.99 -6.08
CA LEU A 15 14.67 -10.90 -6.82
C LEU A 15 16.18 -11.15 -6.78
N ARG A 16 16.82 -11.25 -7.95
CA ARG A 16 18.27 -11.42 -8.07
C ARG A 16 18.88 -10.24 -8.80
N ARG A 17 20.08 -9.84 -8.36
CA ARG A 17 20.96 -8.89 -9.05
C ARG A 17 21.16 -9.30 -10.51
N GLN A 18 20.93 -8.40 -11.46
CA GLN A 18 21.52 -8.54 -12.80
C GLN A 18 22.98 -8.08 -12.78
N PRO A 19 23.97 -8.96 -13.00
CA PRO A 19 25.35 -8.53 -13.20
C PRO A 19 25.50 -7.91 -14.60
N GLY A 20 26.17 -6.77 -14.69
CA GLY A 20 26.52 -6.17 -15.97
C GLY A 20 27.42 -7.09 -16.80
N ARG A 21 26.88 -7.60 -17.92
CA ARG A 21 27.57 -8.34 -19.01
C ARG A 21 28.65 -9.36 -18.59
N GLY A 22 28.22 -10.61 -18.37
CA GLY A 22 29.08 -11.80 -18.43
C GLY A 22 28.37 -12.94 -19.18
N ARG A 23 29.07 -13.67 -20.06
CA ARG A 23 28.48 -14.66 -21.00
C ARG A 23 27.65 -15.74 -20.30
N HIS A 24 26.45 -16.03 -20.83
CA HIS A 24 25.63 -17.15 -20.39
C HIS A 24 26.27 -18.52 -20.70
N ARG A 25 26.07 -19.49 -19.78
CA ARG A 25 25.86 -20.90 -20.13
C ARG A 25 24.40 -21.23 -19.85
N LEU A 26 23.72 -21.84 -20.82
CA LEU A 26 22.36 -22.35 -20.66
C LEU A 26 22.41 -23.72 -19.97
N GLY A 27 21.77 -23.85 -18.82
CA GLY A 27 21.40 -25.14 -18.22
C GLY A 27 19.92 -25.39 -18.47
N ALA A 28 19.57 -26.54 -19.06
CA ALA A 28 18.20 -26.85 -19.42
C ALA A 28 17.36 -27.34 -18.22
N GLY A 29 16.09 -26.91 -18.18
CA GLY A 29 15.02 -27.46 -17.34
C GLY A 29 13.71 -27.44 -18.15
N CYS A 30 12.92 -28.51 -18.08
CA CYS A 30 11.95 -28.85 -19.14
C CYS A 30 10.52 -28.28 -18.95
N GLY A 31 9.86 -28.01 -20.09
CA GLY A 31 8.42 -27.70 -20.23
C GLY A 31 8.05 -26.22 -20.03
N GLY A 32 7.48 -25.45 -20.97
CA GLY A 32 6.85 -25.75 -22.28
C GLY A 32 5.32 -25.85 -22.13
N ALA A 33 4.47 -25.15 -22.89
CA ALA A 33 4.59 -24.07 -23.89
C ALA A 33 3.21 -23.32 -23.93
N ALA A 34 2.93 -22.24 -24.66
CA ALA A 34 3.63 -21.37 -25.64
C ALA A 34 2.97 -19.96 -25.58
N GLY A 35 3.25 -18.93 -26.39
CA GLY A 35 4.20 -18.72 -27.50
C GLY A 35 4.09 -17.26 -27.99
N GLY A 36 5.07 -16.75 -28.74
CA GLY A 36 5.07 -15.36 -29.25
C GLY A 36 6.47 -14.86 -29.58
N SER A 37 6.76 -14.65 -30.86
CA SER A 37 8.12 -14.37 -31.36
C SER A 37 8.49 -12.90 -31.33
N VAL A 38 9.69 -12.56 -30.86
CA VAL A 38 10.37 -11.29 -31.15
C VAL A 38 11.74 -11.58 -31.77
N ARG A 39 12.03 -11.00 -32.94
CA ARG A 39 13.33 -11.12 -33.63
C ARG A 39 14.23 -9.96 -33.15
N PRO A 40 15.43 -10.21 -32.60
CA PRO A 40 16.37 -9.12 -32.32
C PRO A 40 17.10 -8.71 -33.61
N ALA A 41 17.02 -7.43 -33.97
CA ALA A 41 17.89 -6.86 -34.99
C ALA A 41 19.28 -6.61 -34.38
N LEU A 42 20.30 -7.28 -34.89
CA LEU A 42 21.69 -7.08 -34.47
C LEU A 42 22.33 -6.02 -35.37
N ALA A 43 22.84 -4.94 -34.79
CA ALA A 43 23.68 -3.95 -35.48
C ALA A 43 25.01 -3.80 -34.74
N ALA A 44 26.13 -3.83 -35.46
CA ALA A 44 27.47 -3.87 -34.88
C ALA A 44 28.49 -3.04 -35.68
N GLY A 45 29.38 -2.34 -34.96
CA GLY A 45 30.55 -1.61 -35.49
C GLY A 45 30.24 -0.25 -36.11
N HIS A 46 31.15 0.74 -36.13
CA HIS A 46 32.45 0.87 -35.45
C HIS A 46 32.83 2.38 -35.42
N GLY A 47 33.62 2.84 -34.44
CA GLY A 47 34.08 4.23 -34.36
C GLY A 47 35.16 4.44 -33.29
N GLN A 48 36.25 5.14 -33.65
CA GLN A 48 37.50 5.25 -32.88
C GLN A 48 37.50 6.33 -31.77
N PRO A 49 38.49 6.31 -30.84
CA PRO A 49 38.38 7.02 -29.56
C PRO A 49 38.82 8.49 -29.61
N ARG A 50 38.12 9.36 -28.87
CA ARG A 50 38.63 10.68 -28.47
C ARG A 50 38.26 11.02 -27.02
N HIS A 51 39.22 11.60 -26.31
CA HIS A 51 39.15 11.96 -24.89
C HIS A 51 37.95 12.84 -24.55
N ARG A 52 37.16 12.48 -23.53
CA ARG A 52 36.34 13.41 -22.74
C ARG A 52 36.33 13.01 -21.27
N HIS A 53 36.18 14.03 -20.42
CA HIS A 53 36.29 13.95 -18.97
C HIS A 53 35.28 12.96 -18.37
N ARG A 54 35.72 12.18 -17.37
CA ARG A 54 34.84 11.38 -16.52
C ARG A 54 34.07 12.30 -15.56
N ALA A 55 32.97 12.88 -16.05
CA ALA A 55 31.85 13.19 -15.16
C ALA A 55 31.27 11.85 -14.70
N GLY A 56 31.58 11.47 -13.45
CA GLY A 56 31.10 10.23 -12.85
C GLY A 56 29.62 10.33 -12.51
N LEU A 57 28.75 10.08 -13.49
CA LEU A 57 27.33 9.85 -13.21
C LEU A 57 27.21 8.52 -12.45
N TRP A 58 27.12 8.60 -11.13
CA TRP A 58 26.89 7.46 -10.25
C TRP A 58 25.44 6.98 -10.37
N LEU A 59 25.10 6.35 -11.50
CA LEU A 59 23.93 5.48 -11.60
C LEU A 59 24.17 4.28 -10.67
N ARG A 60 23.88 4.47 -9.37
CA ARG A 60 23.73 3.40 -8.41
C ARG A 60 22.47 2.63 -8.77
N PHE A 61 22.62 1.66 -9.68
CA PHE A 61 21.65 0.58 -9.80
C PHE A 61 21.54 -0.07 -8.42
N THR A 62 20.34 -0.03 -7.84
CA THR A 62 20.06 -0.74 -6.59
C THR A 62 20.40 -2.21 -6.80
N ALA A 63 21.40 -2.70 -6.05
CA ALA A 63 21.81 -4.08 -6.13
C ALA A 63 20.88 -4.89 -5.23
N VAL A 64 19.87 -5.51 -5.85
CA VAL A 64 18.79 -6.19 -5.12
C VAL A 64 19.00 -7.70 -5.13
N ASP A 65 19.15 -8.31 -3.94
CA ASP A 65 19.13 -9.76 -3.76
C ASP A 65 18.26 -10.09 -2.55
N ALA A 66 17.05 -10.58 -2.78
CA ALA A 66 16.06 -10.89 -1.75
C ALA A 66 15.20 -12.08 -2.17
N SER A 67 14.79 -12.89 -1.19
CA SER A 67 14.01 -14.09 -1.44
C SER A 67 13.00 -14.38 -0.34
N ARG A 68 11.86 -14.91 -0.74
CA ARG A 68 10.70 -15.18 0.10
C ARG A 68 10.07 -16.51 -0.30
N ASP A 69 9.82 -17.36 0.68
CA ASP A 69 9.00 -18.56 0.52
C ASP A 69 7.59 -18.27 1.06
N GLN A 70 6.56 -18.74 0.37
CA GLN A 70 5.17 -18.63 0.81
C GLN A 70 4.39 -19.92 0.60
N TRP A 71 3.40 -20.17 1.46
CA TRP A 71 2.40 -21.22 1.27
C TRP A 71 1.01 -20.72 1.69
N ALA A 72 -0.03 -21.35 1.15
CA ALA A 72 -1.41 -21.00 1.44
C ALA A 72 -2.30 -22.23 1.59
N VAL A 73 -3.26 -22.17 2.51
CA VAL A 73 -4.35 -23.12 2.69
C VAL A 73 -5.67 -22.37 2.59
N TYR A 74 -6.61 -22.88 1.80
CA TYR A 74 -7.95 -22.30 1.72
C TYR A 74 -9.04 -23.36 1.70
N ALA A 75 -10.25 -22.96 2.07
CA ALA A 75 -11.47 -23.75 1.97
C ALA A 75 -12.65 -22.85 1.58
N GLU A 76 -13.54 -23.35 0.71
CA GLU A 76 -14.79 -22.69 0.32
C GLU A 76 -15.97 -23.68 0.44
N SER A 77 -17.12 -23.19 0.90
CA SER A 77 -18.37 -23.94 0.96
C SER A 77 -19.53 -23.16 0.35
N PHE A 78 -20.24 -23.82 -0.57
CA PHE A 78 -21.47 -23.33 -1.17
C PHE A 78 -22.69 -23.95 -0.46
N LEU A 79 -23.54 -23.09 0.08
CA LEU A 79 -24.67 -23.43 0.93
C LEU A 79 -25.99 -22.96 0.27
N PRO A 80 -26.64 -23.79 -0.55
CA PRO A 80 -28.00 -23.51 -1.01
C PRO A 80 -28.96 -23.77 0.16
N LEU A 81 -29.43 -22.70 0.80
CA LEU A 81 -30.31 -22.78 1.97
C LEU A 81 -31.79 -22.84 1.56
N ALA A 82 -32.11 -22.32 0.38
CA ALA A 82 -33.39 -22.50 -0.33
C ALA A 82 -33.15 -22.38 -1.85
N ASP A 83 -34.13 -22.77 -2.67
CA ASP A 83 -34.05 -22.64 -4.14
C ASP A 83 -33.79 -21.20 -4.60
N SER A 84 -34.27 -20.23 -3.82
CA SER A 84 -34.10 -18.79 -4.03
C SER A 84 -32.95 -18.19 -3.22
N PHE A 85 -32.26 -18.91 -2.33
CA PHE A 85 -31.28 -18.32 -1.41
C PHE A 85 -30.02 -19.19 -1.24
N ASP A 86 -28.89 -18.65 -1.69
CA ASP A 86 -27.57 -19.26 -1.51
C ASP A 86 -26.60 -18.36 -0.74
N VAL A 87 -25.78 -19.01 0.08
CA VAL A 87 -24.68 -18.40 0.85
C VAL A 87 -23.37 -19.07 0.46
N ARG A 88 -22.30 -18.28 0.32
CA ARG A 88 -20.91 -18.78 0.25
C ARG A 88 -20.15 -18.33 1.48
N VAL A 89 -19.39 -19.24 2.05
CA VAL A 89 -18.38 -18.94 3.08
C VAL A 89 -17.04 -19.47 2.60
N ALA A 90 -16.00 -18.67 2.75
CA ALA A 90 -14.64 -19.05 2.44
C ALA A 90 -13.67 -18.53 3.51
N GLY A 91 -12.53 -19.21 3.63
CA GLY A 91 -11.42 -18.77 4.46
C GLY A 91 -10.11 -19.17 3.79
N ARG A 92 -9.14 -18.25 3.78
CA ARG A 92 -7.80 -18.50 3.25
C ARG A 92 -6.76 -17.98 4.24
N TYR A 93 -5.80 -18.84 4.58
CA TYR A 93 -4.61 -18.47 5.35
C TYR A 93 -3.39 -18.53 4.42
N ASP A 94 -2.63 -17.44 4.38
CA ASP A 94 -1.33 -17.37 3.72
C ASP A 94 -0.23 -17.19 4.76
N HIS A 95 0.89 -17.87 4.57
CA HIS A 95 2.09 -17.72 5.37
C HIS A 95 3.30 -17.44 4.48
N TYR A 96 4.17 -16.57 4.97
CA TYR A 96 5.28 -15.93 4.30
C TYR A 96 6.50 -15.93 5.22
N SER A 97 7.67 -16.22 4.65
CA SER A 97 8.91 -16.42 5.42
C SER A 97 9.47 -15.17 6.11
N ASP A 98 8.91 -13.98 5.87
CA ASP A 98 9.35 -12.70 6.41
C ASP A 98 8.29 -12.03 7.31
N PHE A 99 7.15 -11.59 6.76
CA PHE A 99 6.13 -10.86 7.55
C PHE A 99 5.18 -11.75 8.38
N GLY A 100 5.34 -13.08 8.33
CA GLY A 100 4.51 -14.01 9.08
C GLY A 100 3.33 -14.55 8.26
N GLY A 101 2.09 -14.21 8.60
CA GLY A 101 0.93 -14.73 7.87
C GLY A 101 -0.38 -14.03 8.20
N ASP A 102 -1.35 -14.20 7.32
CA ASP A 102 -2.61 -13.44 7.31
C ASP A 102 -3.82 -14.34 6.99
N PHE A 103 -4.96 -14.09 7.64
CA PHE A 103 -6.19 -14.89 7.49
C PHE A 103 -7.34 -14.06 6.93
N ASN A 104 -7.91 -14.56 5.84
CA ASN A 104 -8.88 -13.87 5.01
C ASN A 104 -10.21 -14.62 4.96
N PRO A 105 -11.15 -14.33 5.88
CA PRO A 105 -12.52 -14.78 5.76
C PRO A 105 -13.27 -14.01 4.67
N ALA A 106 -14.22 -14.69 4.03
CA ALA A 106 -15.20 -14.09 3.15
C ALA A 106 -16.57 -14.75 3.35
N VAL A 107 -17.62 -13.94 3.36
CA VAL A 107 -19.02 -14.39 3.31
C VAL A 107 -19.77 -13.60 2.25
N SER A 108 -20.58 -14.28 1.44
CA SER A 108 -21.49 -13.63 0.52
C SER A 108 -22.82 -14.37 0.46
N PHE A 109 -23.87 -13.65 0.09
CA PHE A 109 -25.19 -14.21 -0.13
C PHE A 109 -25.76 -13.73 -1.47
N ARG A 110 -26.69 -14.53 -2.00
CA ARG A 110 -27.50 -14.19 -3.17
C ARG A 110 -28.92 -14.66 -2.91
N TRP A 111 -29.87 -13.74 -3.07
CA TRP A 111 -31.30 -13.99 -2.91
C TRP A 111 -32.05 -13.64 -4.20
N ARG A 112 -32.84 -14.58 -4.69
CA ARG A 112 -33.63 -14.54 -5.93
C ARG A 112 -35.11 -14.86 -5.62
N PRO A 113 -35.87 -13.97 -4.96
CA PRO A 113 -37.27 -14.22 -4.64
C PRO A 113 -38.18 -14.35 -5.88
N GLY A 114 -37.70 -13.96 -7.05
CA GLY A 114 -38.31 -14.23 -8.36
C GLY A 114 -37.27 -14.10 -9.48
N ASP A 115 -37.67 -14.34 -10.72
CA ASP A 115 -36.74 -14.33 -11.86
C ASP A 115 -36.26 -12.94 -12.28
N ASN A 116 -37.03 -11.91 -11.94
CA ASN A 116 -36.80 -10.51 -12.30
C ASN A 116 -35.99 -9.71 -11.27
N PHE A 117 -35.62 -10.29 -10.13
CA PHE A 117 -34.92 -9.59 -9.05
C PHE A 117 -33.87 -10.47 -8.36
N VAL A 118 -32.68 -9.91 -8.16
CA VAL A 118 -31.60 -10.54 -7.39
C VAL A 118 -31.05 -9.52 -6.40
N LEU A 119 -31.11 -9.83 -5.10
CA LEU A 119 -30.31 -9.14 -4.09
C LEU A 119 -29.01 -9.93 -3.88
N ARG A 120 -27.87 -9.24 -3.86
CA ARG A 120 -26.55 -9.80 -3.56
C ARG A 120 -25.87 -8.96 -2.48
N GLY A 121 -25.10 -9.60 -1.64
CA GLY A 121 -24.24 -8.89 -0.70
C GLY A 121 -23.04 -9.74 -0.30
N GLY A 122 -22.02 -9.09 0.23
CA GLY A 122 -20.83 -9.77 0.69
C GLY A 122 -19.98 -8.90 1.59
N TRP A 123 -19.15 -9.57 2.39
CA TRP A 123 -18.11 -9.01 3.22
C TRP A 123 -16.90 -9.93 3.13
N ASN A 124 -15.71 -9.34 2.98
CA ASN A 124 -14.45 -10.08 3.04
C ASN A 124 -13.32 -9.19 3.51
N THR A 125 -12.28 -9.81 4.07
CA THR A 125 -10.96 -9.17 4.14
C THR A 125 -10.09 -9.61 2.97
N SER A 126 -8.98 -8.89 2.79
CA SER A 126 -7.91 -9.16 1.85
C SER A 126 -6.64 -8.51 2.38
N PHE A 127 -5.48 -8.92 1.89
CA PHE A 127 -4.19 -8.31 2.22
C PHE A 127 -3.31 -8.13 1.00
N ARG A 128 -2.32 -7.26 1.13
CA ARG A 128 -1.19 -7.13 0.21
C ARG A 128 0.11 -7.29 1.00
N ALA A 129 0.80 -8.40 0.74
CA ALA A 129 2.14 -8.63 1.27
C ALA A 129 3.11 -7.51 0.82
N PRO A 130 4.02 -7.03 1.69
CA PRO A 130 5.04 -6.04 1.31
C PRO A 130 5.88 -6.61 0.16
N SER A 131 6.22 -5.82 -0.85
CA SER A 131 7.08 -6.30 -1.94
C SER A 131 8.51 -6.55 -1.46
N LEU A 132 9.26 -7.41 -2.17
CA LEU A 132 10.66 -7.67 -1.84
C LEU A 132 11.49 -6.38 -1.76
N ALA A 133 11.24 -5.41 -2.66
CA ALA A 133 11.91 -4.10 -2.61
C ALA A 133 11.62 -3.34 -1.31
N GLN A 134 10.36 -3.35 -0.85
CA GLN A 134 9.94 -2.66 0.37
C GLN A 134 10.54 -3.26 1.64
N VAL A 135 10.91 -4.56 1.68
CA VAL A 135 11.46 -5.22 2.89
C VAL A 135 12.99 -5.17 3.02
N GLY A 136 13.65 -4.27 2.31
CA GLY A 136 15.12 -4.05 2.40
C GLY A 136 15.88 -4.33 1.10
N ALA A 137 15.17 -4.50 -0.02
CA ALA A 137 15.78 -4.87 -1.29
C ALA A 137 15.85 -3.66 -2.25
N GLY A 138 16.53 -2.60 -1.79
CA GLY A 138 16.80 -1.37 -2.53
C GLY A 138 16.93 -0.13 -1.63
N VAL A 139 17.39 0.98 -2.22
CA VAL A 139 17.29 2.34 -1.66
C VAL A 139 16.58 3.17 -2.72
N THR A 140 15.49 3.83 -2.38
CA THR A 140 14.76 4.72 -3.30
C THR A 140 15.23 6.15 -3.05
N LEU A 141 15.79 6.79 -4.09
CA LEU A 141 16.09 8.21 -4.05
C LEU A 141 14.85 9.00 -4.45
N SER A 142 14.51 9.99 -3.64
CA SER A 142 13.37 10.90 -3.82
C SER A 142 13.75 12.32 -3.41
N SER A 143 12.77 13.21 -3.34
CA SER A 143 12.88 14.55 -2.77
C SER A 143 11.57 14.91 -2.08
N GLY A 144 11.67 15.57 -0.93
CA GLY A 144 10.52 16.16 -0.24
C GLY A 144 10.66 17.67 -0.10
N ALA A 145 9.70 18.31 0.56
CA ALA A 145 9.75 19.73 0.87
C ALA A 145 9.07 20.00 2.21
N LEU A 146 9.73 20.76 3.08
CA LEU A 146 9.13 21.18 4.35
C LEU A 146 8.16 22.36 4.13
N PRO A 147 6.99 22.37 4.79
CA PRO A 147 6.05 23.49 4.70
C PRO A 147 6.59 24.69 5.51
N CYS A 148 7.41 25.52 4.89
CA CYS A 148 8.12 26.64 5.52
C CYS A 148 7.35 27.97 5.44
N SER A 149 6.03 27.93 5.64
CA SER A 149 5.21 29.16 5.72
C SER A 149 5.25 29.77 7.12
N PRO A 150 5.19 31.10 7.29
CA PRO A 150 5.14 31.73 8.61
C PRO A 150 3.98 31.21 9.46
N GLY A 151 4.30 30.65 10.63
CA GLY A 151 3.32 29.99 11.51
C GLY A 151 3.10 28.49 11.23
N SER A 152 3.93 27.86 10.41
CA SER A 152 4.04 26.40 10.37
C SER A 152 4.87 25.87 11.54
N GLU A 153 4.72 24.59 11.87
CA GLU A 153 5.41 23.92 12.99
C GLU A 153 6.95 23.85 12.83
N PHE A 154 7.44 23.96 11.59
CA PHE A 154 8.88 23.85 11.27
C PHE A 154 9.55 25.18 10.94
N PHE A 155 8.81 26.30 10.95
CA PHE A 155 9.28 27.61 10.48
C PHE A 155 10.52 28.12 11.22
N ASP A 156 10.46 28.15 12.56
CA ASP A 156 11.56 28.64 13.39
C ASP A 156 12.65 27.59 13.64
N SER A 157 12.34 26.31 13.45
CA SER A 157 13.22 25.19 13.79
C SER A 157 14.05 24.69 12.62
N PHE A 158 13.43 24.29 11.51
CA PHE A 158 14.15 23.77 10.34
C PHE A 158 14.28 24.77 9.20
N CYS A 159 13.31 25.68 9.03
CA CYS A 159 13.34 26.67 7.94
C CYS A 159 14.12 27.95 8.28
N GLY A 160 14.71 28.05 9.48
CA GLY A 160 15.52 29.19 9.92
C GLY A 160 14.79 30.55 9.94
N GLY A 161 13.46 30.55 10.01
CA GLY A 161 12.64 31.76 9.92
C GLY A 161 12.50 32.35 8.51
N PHE A 162 12.89 31.63 7.45
CA PHE A 162 12.74 32.06 6.06
C PHE A 162 11.51 31.43 5.41
N SER A 163 10.74 32.24 4.69
CA SER A 163 9.50 31.79 4.04
C SER A 163 9.75 31.27 2.62
N GLY A 164 9.47 29.99 2.39
CA GLY A 164 9.57 29.32 1.10
C GLY A 164 9.92 27.85 1.31
N ASP A 165 9.24 26.94 0.60
CA ASP A 165 9.34 25.50 0.85
C ASP A 165 10.79 25.01 0.70
N ASP A 166 11.39 24.54 1.80
CA ASP A 166 12.78 24.06 1.81
C ASP A 166 12.81 22.62 1.28
N GLY A 167 13.29 22.49 0.05
CA GLY A 167 13.31 21.23 -0.70
C GLY A 167 14.56 20.42 -0.39
N TYR A 168 14.38 19.19 0.07
CA TYR A 168 15.45 18.30 0.49
C TYR A 168 15.49 17.02 -0.37
N LEU A 169 16.68 16.43 -0.54
CA LEU A 169 16.80 15.09 -1.13
C LEU A 169 16.49 14.03 -0.06
N SER A 170 15.89 12.91 -0.45
CA SER A 170 15.62 11.82 0.50
C SER A 170 16.03 10.44 0.01
N GLU A 171 16.50 9.62 0.95
CA GLU A 171 16.78 8.20 0.74
C GLU A 171 15.80 7.38 1.57
N ILE A 172 14.95 6.61 0.89
CA ILE A 172 13.96 5.75 1.52
C ILE A 172 14.51 4.32 1.53
N TYR A 173 14.75 3.81 2.74
CA TYR A 173 15.17 2.44 3.00
C TYR A 173 13.97 1.49 3.07
N GLY A 174 14.18 0.26 2.60
CA GLY A 174 13.24 -0.83 2.82
C GLY A 174 13.39 -1.42 4.22
N ASN A 175 12.26 -1.82 4.82
CA ASN A 175 12.14 -2.20 6.22
C ASN A 175 11.74 -3.69 6.34
N PRO A 176 12.58 -4.56 6.93
CA PRO A 176 12.27 -5.98 7.06
C PRO A 176 11.09 -6.28 8.01
N ASP A 177 10.74 -5.34 8.91
CA ASP A 177 9.68 -5.49 9.91
C ASP A 177 8.29 -5.05 9.39
N LEU A 178 8.15 -4.77 8.09
CA LEU A 178 6.87 -4.43 7.47
C LEU A 178 5.84 -5.56 7.60
N ARG A 179 4.66 -5.20 8.09
CA ARG A 179 3.45 -6.01 8.08
C ARG A 179 2.73 -5.87 6.74
N ALA A 180 1.84 -6.80 6.43
CA ALA A 180 0.97 -6.69 5.26
C ALA A 180 0.00 -5.51 5.38
N GLU A 181 -0.26 -4.86 4.25
CA GLU A 181 -1.40 -3.93 4.12
C GLU A 181 -2.67 -4.77 4.18
N THR A 182 -3.67 -4.36 4.94
CA THR A 182 -4.94 -5.08 5.07
C THR A 182 -6.08 -4.26 4.47
N ALA A 183 -7.11 -4.93 3.95
CA ALA A 183 -8.26 -4.28 3.35
C ALA A 183 -9.55 -5.05 3.65
N GLU A 184 -10.51 -4.38 4.29
CA GLU A 184 -11.86 -4.87 4.49
C GLU A 184 -12.77 -4.30 3.40
N ALA A 185 -13.60 -5.15 2.82
CA ALA A 185 -14.56 -4.79 1.77
C ALA A 185 -15.94 -5.32 2.11
N TRP A 186 -16.97 -4.51 1.88
CA TRP A 186 -18.34 -5.00 1.83
C TRP A 186 -19.15 -4.31 0.74
N TYR A 187 -20.17 -5.01 0.26
CA TYR A 187 -21.09 -4.49 -0.74
C TYR A 187 -22.51 -5.00 -0.53
N LEU A 188 -23.48 -4.22 -0.97
CA LEU A 188 -24.88 -4.58 -1.07
C LEU A 188 -25.41 -4.10 -2.41
N GLY A 189 -25.96 -5.02 -3.20
CA GLY A 189 -26.29 -4.75 -4.59
C GLY A 189 -27.52 -5.49 -5.08
N THR A 190 -28.14 -4.94 -6.10
CA THR A 190 -29.39 -5.43 -6.68
C THR A 190 -29.31 -5.50 -8.19
N VAL A 191 -29.95 -6.52 -8.76
CA VAL A 191 -30.14 -6.70 -10.20
C VAL A 191 -31.64 -6.81 -10.48
N PHE A 192 -32.15 -5.91 -11.32
CA PHE A 192 -33.51 -5.94 -11.84
C PHE A 192 -33.49 -6.34 -13.31
N SER A 193 -34.31 -7.30 -13.70
CA SER A 193 -34.51 -7.71 -15.10
C SER A 193 -35.93 -7.38 -15.55
N PHE A 194 -36.08 -6.40 -16.44
CA PHE A 194 -37.37 -6.01 -17.01
C PHE A 194 -37.61 -6.78 -18.31
N GLY A 195 -38.07 -8.03 -18.14
CA GLY A 195 -38.11 -9.05 -19.19
C GLY A 195 -36.71 -9.45 -19.67
N ASP A 196 -36.64 -10.16 -20.80
CA ASP A 196 -35.38 -10.74 -21.30
C ASP A 196 -34.43 -9.71 -21.96
N ARG A 197 -34.81 -8.44 -22.00
CA ARG A 197 -34.16 -7.41 -22.82
C ARG A 197 -33.48 -6.30 -22.04
N THR A 198 -33.84 -6.10 -20.77
CA THR A 198 -33.37 -4.95 -20.00
C THR A 198 -32.88 -5.40 -18.64
N THR A 199 -31.63 -5.06 -18.30
CA THR A 199 -31.06 -5.32 -16.97
C THR A 199 -30.57 -4.02 -16.36
N LEU A 200 -30.98 -3.73 -15.13
CA LEU A 200 -30.45 -2.65 -14.30
C LEU A 200 -29.73 -3.26 -13.11
N ARG A 201 -28.47 -2.88 -12.89
CA ARG A 201 -27.68 -3.21 -11.69
C ARG A 201 -27.46 -1.93 -10.90
N VAL A 202 -27.61 -2.01 -9.58
CA VAL A 202 -27.26 -0.93 -8.63
C VAL A 202 -26.52 -1.59 -7.47
N ASP A 203 -25.27 -1.19 -7.24
CA ASP A 203 -24.39 -1.83 -6.26
C ASP A 203 -23.76 -0.74 -5.38
N TYR A 204 -24.00 -0.76 -4.06
CA TYR A 204 -23.26 0.05 -3.09
C TYR A 204 -22.05 -0.72 -2.60
N TRP A 205 -20.89 -0.06 -2.51
CA TRP A 205 -19.63 -0.65 -2.09
C TRP A 205 -18.91 0.22 -1.07
N ASN A 206 -18.14 -0.43 -0.18
CA ASN A 206 -17.29 0.20 0.83
C ASN A 206 -15.95 -0.55 0.93
N PHE A 207 -14.85 0.19 0.96
CA PHE A 207 -13.50 -0.33 1.15
C PHE A 207 -12.80 0.45 2.27
N ASP A 208 -12.19 -0.25 3.24
CA ASP A 208 -11.34 0.32 4.30
C ASP A 208 -9.99 -0.41 4.30
N GLN A 209 -8.96 0.28 3.82
CA GLN A 209 -7.58 -0.19 3.72
C GLN A 209 -6.75 0.38 4.88
N ARG A 210 -6.01 -0.47 5.57
CA ARG A 210 -5.23 -0.16 6.77
C ARG A 210 -3.81 -0.71 6.64
N ASP A 211 -2.92 -0.21 7.50
CA ASP A 211 -1.50 -0.59 7.50
C ASP A 211 -0.82 -0.38 6.14
N LEU A 212 -1.26 0.61 5.35
CA LEU A 212 -0.64 0.92 4.05
C LEU A 212 0.83 1.27 4.25
N VAL A 213 1.70 0.71 3.40
CA VAL A 213 3.15 0.91 3.49
C VAL A 213 3.50 2.23 2.81
N ASP A 214 3.90 3.21 3.60
CA ASP A 214 4.27 4.55 3.14
C ASP A 214 5.42 5.12 3.99
N ILE A 215 5.77 6.38 3.76
CA ILE A 215 6.68 7.17 4.61
C ILE A 215 5.92 8.23 5.40
N ASP A 216 6.45 8.64 6.55
CA ASP A 216 6.01 9.85 7.27
C ASP A 216 7.25 10.72 7.55
N ASP A 217 7.53 11.65 6.64
CA ASP A 217 8.65 12.57 6.74
C ASP A 217 8.41 13.63 7.83
N LEU A 218 7.20 14.19 7.89
CA LEU A 218 6.86 15.22 8.87
C LEU A 218 6.96 14.70 10.31
N GLU A 219 6.60 13.45 10.57
CA GLU A 219 6.81 12.82 11.89
C GLU A 219 8.29 12.62 12.21
N LEU A 220 9.16 12.33 11.23
CA LEU A 220 10.59 12.31 11.47
C LEU A 220 11.09 13.69 11.92
N PHE A 221 10.65 14.76 11.26
CA PHE A 221 10.97 16.13 11.68
C PHE A 221 10.44 16.45 13.09
N ARG A 222 9.19 16.09 13.42
CA ARG A 222 8.66 16.27 14.80
C ARG A 222 9.45 15.50 15.84
N ARG A 223 9.82 14.25 15.55
CA ARG A 223 10.65 13.42 16.45
C ARG A 223 12.03 14.04 16.65
N ALA A 224 12.66 14.58 15.60
CA ALA A 224 13.97 15.22 15.69
C ALA A 224 13.99 16.48 16.58
N LEU A 225 12.86 17.20 16.72
CA LEU A 225 12.72 18.31 17.68
C LEU A 225 12.80 17.85 19.16
N ILE A 226 12.50 16.59 19.43
CA ILE A 226 12.46 15.98 20.77
C ILE A 226 13.72 15.13 21.01
N ASP A 227 14.23 14.50 19.96
CA ASP A 227 15.44 13.66 19.95
C ASP A 227 16.45 14.18 18.91
N PRO A 228 17.38 15.07 19.33
CA PRO A 228 18.42 15.61 18.45
C PRO A 228 19.40 14.55 17.91
N SER A 229 19.39 13.31 18.42
CA SER A 229 20.25 12.24 17.86
C SER A 229 19.82 11.78 16.46
N LEU A 230 18.61 12.18 16.04
CA LEU A 230 18.10 12.01 14.67
C LEU A 230 18.63 13.07 13.69
N VAL A 231 19.48 14.01 14.12
CA VAL A 231 20.09 15.05 13.27
C VAL A 231 21.60 14.80 13.14
N PHE A 232 22.11 14.88 11.90
CA PHE A 232 23.51 14.57 11.57
C PHE A 232 24.15 15.68 10.73
N ASP A 233 25.47 15.86 10.81
CA ASP A 233 26.20 16.74 9.90
C ASP A 233 26.33 16.10 8.50
N SER A 234 25.65 16.67 7.51
CA SER A 234 25.70 16.22 6.10
C SER A 234 27.10 16.31 5.48
N ARG A 235 27.99 17.14 6.05
CA ARG A 235 29.39 17.32 5.61
C ARG A 235 30.37 16.37 6.29
N GLY A 236 29.93 15.69 7.36
CA GLY A 236 30.72 14.73 8.12
C GLY A 236 30.74 13.35 7.47
N ASP A 237 30.99 12.33 8.30
CA ASP A 237 30.81 10.94 7.87
C ASP A 237 29.31 10.65 7.69
N ARG A 238 28.95 10.21 6.49
CA ARG A 238 27.57 9.82 6.15
C ARG A 238 27.09 8.70 7.09
N PRO A 239 25.84 8.76 7.60
CA PRO A 239 25.33 7.74 8.50
C PRO A 239 25.33 6.35 7.83
N PRO A 240 25.39 5.26 8.62
CA PRO A 240 25.25 3.90 8.11
C PRO A 240 23.99 3.71 7.25
N ALA A 241 24.07 2.85 6.24
CA ALA A 241 22.89 2.54 5.42
C ALA A 241 21.80 1.89 6.29
N GLY A 242 20.57 2.41 6.21
CA GLY A 242 19.46 2.00 7.07
C GLY A 242 19.27 2.87 8.33
N THR A 243 20.14 3.85 8.60
CA THR A 243 19.90 4.83 9.66
C THR A 243 18.84 5.86 9.22
N VAL A 244 17.81 6.05 10.04
CA VAL A 244 16.74 7.06 9.84
C VAL A 244 17.13 8.37 10.53
N GLY A 245 16.94 9.51 9.87
CA GLY A 245 17.23 10.84 10.42
C GLY A 245 17.46 11.93 9.34
N ILE A 246 17.93 13.10 9.76
CA ILE A 246 18.01 14.32 8.95
C ILE A 246 19.46 14.80 8.89
N GLY A 247 20.03 14.88 7.69
CA GLY A 247 21.33 15.48 7.44
C GLY A 247 21.22 16.98 7.21
N THR A 248 21.72 17.79 8.15
CA THR A 248 21.78 19.25 8.03
C THR A 248 23.21 19.75 7.87
N ARG A 249 23.36 20.93 7.27
CA ARG A 249 24.63 21.52 6.82
C ARG A 249 25.44 22.16 7.95
N GLY A 250 25.76 21.37 8.96
CA GLY A 250 26.34 21.76 10.25
C GLY A 250 25.92 20.84 11.40
N GLY A 251 24.96 19.95 11.15
CA GLY A 251 24.54 18.90 12.08
C GLY A 251 23.68 19.38 13.24
N GLN A 252 23.10 20.59 13.17
CA GLN A 252 22.16 21.12 14.15
C GLN A 252 20.79 21.39 13.52
N ILE A 253 19.78 21.53 14.38
CA ILE A 253 18.46 22.06 13.99
C ILE A 253 18.64 23.56 13.68
N GLY A 254 18.10 24.01 12.54
CA GLY A 254 18.22 25.38 12.04
C GLY A 254 19.32 25.57 10.98
N ASP A 255 20.20 24.58 10.80
CA ASP A 255 21.07 24.51 9.63
C ASP A 255 20.27 24.03 8.39
N PRO A 256 20.61 24.50 7.18
CA PRO A 256 19.95 24.04 5.94
C PRO A 256 19.98 22.53 5.79
N ILE A 257 18.87 21.93 5.37
CA ILE A 257 18.76 20.48 5.16
C ILE A 257 19.41 20.12 3.81
N ASP A 258 20.22 19.06 3.78
CA ASP A 258 20.80 18.51 2.56
C ASP A 258 20.15 17.17 2.16
N ASP A 259 20.09 16.22 3.09
CA ASP A 259 19.61 14.84 2.88
C ASP A 259 18.65 14.42 4.02
N VAL A 260 17.60 13.66 3.72
CA VAL A 260 16.69 13.05 4.72
C VAL A 260 16.60 11.55 4.51
N PHE A 261 16.90 10.80 5.56
CA PHE A 261 16.95 9.35 5.56
C PHE A 261 15.68 8.79 6.20
N LEU A 262 14.85 8.14 5.39
CA LEU A 262 13.54 7.63 5.74
C LEU A 262 13.53 6.10 5.66
N GLU A 263 12.55 5.50 6.32
CA GLU A 263 12.28 4.07 6.26
C GLU A 263 10.79 3.86 6.01
N LEU A 264 10.44 2.83 5.22
CA LEU A 264 9.05 2.46 4.98
C LEU A 264 8.39 1.91 6.24
N ILE A 265 7.17 2.33 6.52
CA ILE A 265 6.40 1.97 7.72
C ILE A 265 4.92 1.73 7.39
N ASN A 266 4.25 0.90 8.19
CA ASN A 266 2.80 0.69 8.09
C ASN A 266 2.06 1.83 8.82
N VAL A 267 1.69 2.88 8.10
CA VAL A 267 1.10 4.10 8.68
C VAL A 267 -0.16 4.59 7.96
N GLY A 268 -0.29 4.32 6.66
CA GLY A 268 -1.36 4.90 5.87
C GLY A 268 -2.70 4.18 6.08
N ARG A 269 -3.78 4.95 5.95
CA ARG A 269 -5.16 4.44 5.91
C ARG A 269 -5.93 5.08 4.77
N GLN A 270 -6.74 4.30 4.08
CA GLN A 270 -7.59 4.81 3.00
C GLN A 270 -8.97 4.17 3.08
N ARG A 271 -10.03 4.99 3.12
CA ARG A 271 -11.41 4.53 3.04
C ARG A 271 -12.11 5.20 1.87
N THR A 272 -12.92 4.44 1.16
CA THR A 272 -13.73 4.94 0.05
C THR A 272 -15.05 4.19 -0.02
N ASP A 273 -16.11 4.89 -0.43
CA ASP A 273 -17.44 4.32 -0.60
C ASP A 273 -18.16 4.96 -1.78
N GLY A 274 -19.06 4.21 -2.40
CA GLY A 274 -19.72 4.66 -3.61
C GLY A 274 -20.84 3.74 -4.10
N VAL A 275 -21.42 4.13 -5.23
CA VAL A 275 -22.50 3.43 -5.91
C VAL A 275 -22.12 3.23 -7.37
N ASP A 276 -22.21 1.99 -7.84
CA ASP A 276 -22.17 1.67 -9.27
C ASP A 276 -23.59 1.45 -9.78
N VAL A 277 -23.89 2.02 -10.95
CA VAL A 277 -25.15 1.81 -11.68
C VAL A 277 -24.82 1.37 -13.09
N ALA A 278 -25.33 0.21 -13.50
CA ALA A 278 -25.16 -0.28 -14.86
C ALA A 278 -26.49 -0.66 -15.49
N PHE A 279 -26.64 -0.32 -16.77
CA PHE A 279 -27.85 -0.53 -17.54
C PHE A 279 -27.50 -1.19 -18.88
N ASP A 280 -28.13 -2.33 -19.15
CA ASP A 280 -28.09 -3.01 -20.45
C ASP A 280 -29.50 -3.06 -21.03
N HIS A 281 -29.63 -2.71 -22.32
CA HIS A 281 -30.86 -2.86 -23.08
C HIS A 281 -30.62 -3.40 -24.48
N ARG A 282 -31.24 -4.52 -24.80
CA ARG A 282 -31.27 -5.13 -26.13
C ARG A 282 -32.55 -4.75 -26.85
N PHE A 283 -32.43 -3.88 -27.85
CA PHE A 283 -33.57 -3.46 -28.67
C PHE A 283 -34.10 -4.63 -29.50
N VAL A 284 -35.38 -4.53 -29.90
CA VAL A 284 -36.01 -5.51 -30.80
C VAL A 284 -35.28 -5.49 -32.14
N GLU A 285 -34.88 -6.67 -32.60
CA GLU A 285 -34.28 -6.87 -33.92
C GLU A 285 -35.28 -6.43 -35.01
N ARG A 286 -34.86 -5.48 -35.84
CA ARG A 286 -35.64 -4.93 -36.98
C ARG A 286 -34.78 -5.04 -38.24
N GLY A 287 -35.25 -4.49 -39.37
CA GLY A 287 -34.51 -4.49 -40.64
C GLY A 287 -33.13 -3.78 -40.62
N TRP A 288 -32.72 -3.22 -39.48
CA TRP A 288 -31.40 -2.62 -39.23
C TRP A 288 -30.48 -3.54 -38.39
N GLY A 289 -30.89 -4.78 -38.15
CA GLY A 289 -30.16 -5.75 -37.33
C GLY A 289 -30.44 -5.63 -35.83
N ARG A 290 -29.51 -6.16 -35.03
CA ARG A 290 -29.59 -6.21 -33.56
C ARG A 290 -28.81 -5.05 -32.95
N LEU A 291 -29.52 -4.15 -32.29
CA LEU A 291 -28.93 -3.04 -31.54
C LEU A 291 -28.96 -3.34 -30.03
N SER A 292 -27.88 -3.03 -29.34
CA SER A 292 -27.78 -3.07 -27.87
C SER A 292 -27.20 -1.76 -27.36
N PHE A 293 -27.71 -1.28 -26.23
CA PHE A 293 -27.21 -0.14 -25.49
C PHE A 293 -26.71 -0.59 -24.12
N TYR A 294 -25.50 -0.17 -23.76
CA TYR A 294 -24.87 -0.45 -22.48
C TYR A 294 -24.38 0.85 -21.85
N THR A 295 -24.47 0.97 -20.54
CA THR A 295 -23.93 2.08 -19.76
C THR A 295 -23.53 1.58 -18.39
N ASP A 296 -22.41 2.09 -17.87
CA ASP A 296 -21.86 1.79 -16.55
C ASP A 296 -21.39 3.11 -15.94
N LEU A 297 -21.81 3.41 -14.72
CA LEU A 297 -21.62 4.69 -14.04
C LEU A 297 -21.20 4.43 -12.58
N THR A 298 -20.04 4.95 -12.18
CA THR A 298 -19.57 4.91 -10.79
C THR A 298 -19.68 6.30 -10.16
N TRP A 299 -20.29 6.38 -8.98
CA TRP A 299 -20.33 7.57 -8.13
C TRP A 299 -19.58 7.30 -6.83
N VAL A 300 -18.47 8.02 -6.61
CA VAL A 300 -17.72 7.97 -5.34
C VAL A 300 -18.35 8.98 -4.37
N ASN A 301 -18.85 8.49 -3.24
CA ASN A 301 -19.49 9.28 -2.19
C ASN A 301 -18.48 9.86 -1.19
N SER A 302 -17.50 9.05 -0.76
CA SER A 302 -16.36 9.53 0.02
C SER A 302 -15.05 8.92 -0.45
N PHE A 303 -13.97 9.68 -0.30
CA PHE A 303 -12.60 9.22 -0.46
C PHE A 303 -11.76 9.94 0.60
N GLU A 304 -11.35 9.19 1.62
CA GLU A 304 -10.54 9.69 2.74
C GLU A 304 -9.22 8.91 2.75
N ARG A 305 -8.09 9.63 2.63
CA ARG A 305 -6.74 9.06 2.71
C ARG A 305 -5.95 9.84 3.77
N SER A 306 -5.26 9.10 4.62
CA SER A 306 -4.26 9.61 5.56
C SER A 306 -2.97 8.85 5.24
N GLU A 307 -1.93 9.60 4.91
CA GLU A 307 -0.59 9.04 4.64
C GLU A 307 0.11 8.71 5.95
N SER A 308 -0.22 9.45 7.03
CA SER A 308 0.15 9.08 8.38
C SER A 308 -0.92 9.43 9.42
N CYS A 309 -0.80 8.75 10.57
CA CYS A 309 -1.61 8.96 11.77
C CYS A 309 -1.00 9.99 12.74
N SER A 310 0.14 10.61 12.41
CA SER A 310 0.68 11.71 13.20
C SER A 310 -0.27 12.92 13.10
N PRO A 311 -0.56 13.63 14.21
CA PRO A 311 -1.54 14.72 14.18
C PRO A 311 -0.99 15.90 13.39
N THR A 312 -1.49 16.10 12.17
CA THR A 312 -1.18 17.29 11.36
C THR A 312 -1.76 18.54 12.03
N GLU A 313 -0.93 19.28 12.79
CA GLU A 313 -1.26 20.60 13.35
C GLU A 313 -1.36 21.65 12.24
N SER A 314 -2.45 21.57 11.49
CA SER A 314 -2.80 22.49 10.44
C SER A 314 -3.49 23.74 11.01
N THR A 315 -3.08 24.92 10.53
CA THR A 315 -3.55 26.22 11.07
C THR A 315 -4.96 26.60 10.62
N THR A 316 -5.53 25.94 9.60
CA THR A 316 -6.87 26.26 9.10
C THR A 316 -7.99 25.48 9.82
N ARG A 317 -9.10 26.17 10.12
CA ARG A 317 -10.22 25.62 10.91
C ARG A 317 -10.90 24.39 10.28
N ARG A 318 -10.81 24.22 8.95
CA ARG A 318 -11.27 23.01 8.24
C ARG A 318 -10.28 21.85 8.38
N ALA A 319 -8.98 22.13 8.30
CA ALA A 319 -7.95 21.10 8.38
C ALA A 319 -7.76 20.60 9.83
N ARG A 320 -7.94 21.44 10.87
CA ARG A 320 -8.03 20.95 12.27
C ARG A 320 -9.16 19.95 12.49
N ALA A 321 -10.31 20.14 11.82
CA ALA A 321 -11.42 19.20 11.87
C ALA A 321 -11.17 17.92 11.04
N ALA A 322 -10.25 17.97 10.07
CA ALA A 322 -9.76 16.78 9.36
C ALA A 322 -8.70 16.03 10.21
N ALA A 323 -7.76 16.74 10.84
CA ALA A 323 -6.72 16.16 11.70
C ALA A 323 -7.27 15.56 13.01
N SER A 324 -8.29 16.18 13.62
CA SER A 324 -8.98 15.60 14.78
C SER A 324 -9.83 14.39 14.41
N LYS A 325 -10.36 14.35 13.18
CA LYS A 325 -10.98 13.14 12.62
C LYS A 325 -9.95 12.06 12.32
N ALA A 326 -8.83 12.39 11.69
CA ALA A 326 -7.77 11.44 11.35
C ALA A 326 -7.18 10.78 12.60
N SER A 327 -6.85 11.55 13.64
CA SER A 327 -6.36 11.00 14.91
C SER A 327 -7.42 10.16 15.65
N ALA A 328 -8.70 10.58 15.67
CA ALA A 328 -9.79 9.75 16.21
C ALA A 328 -10.04 8.47 15.39
N TRP A 329 -9.84 8.51 14.07
CA TRP A 329 -9.94 7.35 13.18
C TRP A 329 -8.79 6.37 13.37
N CYS A 330 -7.57 6.86 13.54
CA CYS A 330 -6.39 6.04 13.82
C CYS A 330 -6.48 5.36 15.19
N ASN A 331 -6.95 6.07 16.23
CA ASN A 331 -7.09 5.52 17.59
C ASN A 331 -8.17 4.42 17.73
N GLY A 332 -8.98 4.16 16.70
CA GLY A 332 -9.95 3.06 16.69
C GLY A 332 -9.36 1.65 16.65
N SER A 333 -8.02 1.51 16.63
CA SER A 333 -7.29 0.24 16.50
C SER A 333 -6.49 -0.17 17.74
N ALA A 334 -6.83 0.35 18.93
CA ALA A 334 -6.29 -0.14 20.21
C ALA A 334 -6.80 -1.56 20.55
N SER A 335 -6.36 -2.56 19.77
CA SER A 335 -6.53 -3.96 20.11
C SER A 335 -5.69 -4.28 21.34
N SER A 336 -6.31 -4.93 22.33
CA SER A 336 -5.68 -5.18 23.62
C SER A 336 -4.54 -6.19 23.50
N VAL A 337 -3.31 -5.70 23.41
CA VAL A 337 -2.11 -6.51 23.62
C VAL A 337 -2.03 -6.87 25.11
N SER A 338 -2.58 -8.02 25.48
CA SER A 338 -2.42 -8.61 26.80
C SER A 338 -0.97 -9.07 27.00
N ARG A 339 -0.11 -8.15 27.47
CA ARG A 339 1.24 -8.51 27.94
C ARG A 339 1.12 -9.38 29.18
N SER A 340 1.26 -10.70 29.01
CA SER A 340 1.47 -11.64 30.11
C SER A 340 2.93 -11.57 30.59
N GLY A 341 3.14 -10.86 31.69
CA GLY A 341 4.41 -10.78 32.41
C GLY A 341 4.16 -10.43 33.89
N PRO A 342 4.97 -10.93 34.84
CA PRO A 342 4.65 -10.82 36.27
C PRO A 342 4.81 -9.38 36.77
N PRO A 343 4.03 -8.98 37.80
CA PRO A 343 4.03 -7.60 38.28
C PRO A 343 5.25 -7.28 39.14
N THR A 344 5.92 -6.17 38.85
CA THR A 344 6.78 -5.44 39.80
C THR A 344 6.10 -4.12 40.19
N PRO A 345 6.24 -3.67 41.46
CA PRO A 345 5.30 -2.73 42.05
C PRO A 345 5.51 -1.28 41.63
N ALA A 346 4.41 -0.53 41.57
CA ALA A 346 4.41 0.90 41.34
C ALA A 346 4.88 1.67 42.58
N CYS A 347 5.83 2.59 42.40
CA CYS A 347 6.14 3.61 43.40
C CYS A 347 5.28 4.85 43.16
N ALA A 348 4.27 5.06 44.01
CA ALA A 348 3.51 6.30 44.05
C ALA A 348 4.29 7.37 44.82
N GLY A 349 4.56 8.51 44.18
CA GLY A 349 5.13 9.70 44.82
C GLY A 349 4.07 10.80 44.95
N ALA A 350 3.25 10.74 45.99
CA ALA A 350 2.38 11.85 46.35
C ALA A 350 3.14 12.78 47.31
N THR A 351 3.40 14.01 46.89
CA THR A 351 3.94 15.06 47.75
C THR A 351 2.84 15.68 48.60
N ALA A 352 3.09 15.77 49.91
CA ALA A 352 2.28 16.53 50.85
C ALA A 352 3.20 17.31 51.80
N ALA A 353 3.31 18.62 51.59
CA ALA A 353 3.74 19.65 52.53
C ALA A 353 3.35 21.02 51.93
#